data_AF-A0A183A629-F1
#
_entry.id   AF-A0A183A629-F1
#
_cell.length_a   1.000
_cell.length_b   1.000
_cell.length_c   1.000
_cell.angle_alpha   90.00
_cell.angle_beta   90.00
_cell.angle_gamma   90.00
#
_symmetry.space_group_name_H-M   'P 1'
#
loop_
_entity.id
_entity.type
_entity.pdbx_description
1 polymer ?
#
loop_
_entity_poly.entity_id
_entity_poly.type
_entity_poly.pdbx_seq_one_letter_code
_entity_poly.pdbx_strand_id
1 'polypeptide(L)'
;MKIIWNARLLKTAGQCKYLKRQTIHSGDVKNVTRLAEIQLSPKVCTSAERVRDTLLHEVCHAAVWILEGINDGHGPRWRYWSQKAQRIWPRLPVVSVCHAYSIETRFTYRCTGCGACVNRHSKSVDIRRQVCGRCQSRFELLLNTPRGRMMRPSVAGAMDRRFLAHSTTTEAKSSQPDKTVSNRPVFAEFVQKHYKSVRQDPTVKTHADAMIQLGTLFRSMKVSQSDQAERSFGVNHSS
;
A
#
# COMPACT_ATOMS: atom_id res chain seq x y z
N MET A 1 -15.21 24.77 1.99
CA MET A 1 -13.86 24.21 1.74
C MET A 1 -13.93 22.71 1.92
N LYS A 2 -13.34 21.92 1.01
CA LYS A 2 -13.36 20.44 1.07
C LYS A 2 -11.95 19.92 1.36
N ILE A 3 -11.82 18.88 2.19
CA ILE A 3 -10.53 18.22 2.49
C ILE A 3 -10.67 16.75 2.10
N ILE A 4 -9.76 16.22 1.27
CA ILE A 4 -9.79 14.82 0.82
C ILE A 4 -8.42 14.15 0.84
N TRP A 5 -8.42 12.83 0.95
CA TRP A 5 -7.25 12.00 0.70
C TRP A 5 -7.10 11.73 -0.80
N ASN A 6 -5.89 11.92 -1.34
CA ASN A 6 -5.57 11.65 -2.73
C ASN A 6 -4.35 10.70 -2.83
N ALA A 7 -4.62 9.42 -3.08
CA ALA A 7 -3.59 8.39 -3.25
C ALA A 7 -2.69 8.58 -4.49
N ARG A 8 -3.03 9.51 -5.40
CA ARG A 8 -2.22 9.85 -6.57
C ARG A 8 -1.11 10.86 -6.24
N LEU A 9 -1.14 11.51 -5.08
CA LEU A 9 -0.06 12.36 -4.62
C LEU A 9 1.08 11.49 -4.09
N LEU A 10 2.05 11.16 -4.95
CA LEU A 10 3.15 10.24 -4.62
C LEU A 10 4.44 10.96 -4.20
N LYS A 11 4.57 12.25 -4.50
CA LYS A 11 5.80 13.04 -4.26
C LYS A 11 5.58 14.28 -3.40
N THR A 12 4.33 14.68 -3.20
CA THR A 12 3.95 15.81 -2.35
C THR A 12 3.07 15.32 -1.21
N ALA A 13 3.19 15.97 -0.06
CA ALA A 13 2.38 15.70 1.12
C ALA A 13 0.94 16.22 0.95
N GLY A 14 0.77 17.36 0.29
CA GLY A 14 -0.51 17.99 0.07
C GLY A 14 -0.53 18.86 -1.17
N GLN A 15 -1.74 19.33 -1.50
CA GLN A 15 -1.97 20.37 -2.51
C GLN A 15 -3.31 21.07 -2.25
N CYS A 16 -3.32 22.39 -2.35
CA CYS A 16 -4.52 23.20 -2.42
C CYS A 16 -4.94 23.43 -3.90
N LYS A 17 -6.17 23.05 -4.24
CA LYS A 17 -6.79 23.34 -5.54
C LYS A 17 -7.66 24.58 -5.44
N TYR A 18 -7.39 25.54 -6.31
CA TYR A 18 -8.15 26.77 -6.45
C TYR A 18 -9.31 26.57 -7.42
N LEU A 19 -10.52 26.76 -6.92
CA LEU A 19 -11.76 26.55 -7.66
C LEU A 19 -12.56 27.84 -7.72
N LYS A 20 -13.38 27.97 -8.76
CA LYS A 20 -14.38 29.04 -8.91
C LYS A 20 -15.72 28.42 -9.25
N ARG A 21 -16.78 28.92 -8.63
CA ARG A 21 -18.17 28.60 -9.00
C ARG A 21 -18.81 29.87 -9.54
N GLN A 22 -19.33 29.80 -10.75
CA GLN A 22 -20.14 30.87 -11.32
C GLN A 22 -21.61 30.52 -11.14
N THR A 23 -22.39 31.48 -10.66
CA THR A 23 -23.85 31.35 -10.59
C THR A 23 -24.44 32.50 -11.37
N ILE A 24 -25.29 32.17 -12.34
CA ILE A 24 -26.07 33.13 -13.11
C ILE A 24 -27.41 33.26 -12.40
N HIS A 25 -27.75 34.46 -11.94
CA HIS A 25 -29.12 34.78 -11.55
C HIS A 25 -29.86 35.39 -12.75
N SER A 26 -31.17 35.17 -12.82
CA SER A 26 -32.04 35.76 -13.84
C SER A 26 -31.83 37.28 -13.89
N GLY A 27 -31.24 37.79 -14.98
CA GLY A 27 -30.86 39.20 -15.15
C GLY A 27 -29.35 39.47 -15.32
N ASP A 28 -28.58 38.56 -15.93
CA ASP A 28 -27.18 38.74 -16.37
C ASP A 28 -26.09 39.00 -15.30
N VAL A 29 -26.43 39.05 -14.01
CA VAL A 29 -25.42 39.20 -12.94
C VAL A 29 -24.70 37.88 -12.67
N LYS A 30 -23.42 37.81 -13.08
CA LYS A 30 -22.52 36.68 -12.80
C LYS A 30 -21.90 36.82 -11.41
N ASN A 31 -22.34 36.00 -10.47
CA ASN A 31 -21.68 35.90 -9.16
C ASN A 31 -20.57 34.84 -9.20
N VAL A 32 -19.34 35.22 -8.83
CA VAL A 32 -18.17 34.31 -8.79
C VAL A 32 -17.79 34.03 -7.34
N THR A 33 -18.03 32.81 -6.89
CA THR A 33 -17.57 32.34 -5.57
C THR A 33 -16.24 31.63 -5.70
N ARG A 34 -15.25 32.03 -4.90
CA ARG A 34 -13.95 31.34 -4.81
C ARG A 34 -14.05 30.20 -3.80
N LEU A 35 -13.62 29.02 -4.21
CA LEU A 35 -13.63 27.81 -3.40
C LEU A 35 -12.24 27.19 -3.38
N ALA A 36 -11.95 26.38 -2.37
CA ALA A 36 -10.72 25.60 -2.29
C ALA A 36 -11.02 24.14 -1.93
N GLU A 37 -10.26 23.23 -2.52
CA GLU A 37 -10.18 21.81 -2.15
C GLU A 37 -8.75 21.48 -1.73
N ILE A 38 -8.56 21.04 -0.49
CA ILE A 38 -7.28 20.58 0.02
C ILE A 38 -7.19 19.07 -0.19
N GLN A 39 -6.09 18.62 -0.79
CA GLN A 39 -5.81 17.22 -1.02
C GLN A 39 -4.58 16.82 -0.21
N LEU A 40 -4.68 15.74 0.56
CA LEU A 40 -3.56 15.19 1.36
C LEU A 40 -3.14 13.83 0.82
N SER A 41 -1.84 13.53 0.86
CA SER A 41 -1.28 12.26 0.43
C SER A 41 -1.30 11.25 1.58
N PRO A 42 -1.99 10.11 1.44
CA PRO A 42 -1.90 9.03 2.42
C PRO A 42 -0.53 8.30 2.38
N LYS A 43 0.29 8.55 1.35
CA LYS A 43 1.62 7.92 1.19
C LYS A 43 2.75 8.76 1.80
N VAL A 44 2.50 10.03 2.07
CA VAL A 44 3.50 10.96 2.61
C VAL A 44 3.10 11.44 4.01
N CYS A 45 1.81 11.73 4.23
CA CYS A 45 1.26 12.10 5.53
C CYS A 45 0.92 10.86 6.36
N THR A 46 1.97 10.15 6.79
CA THR A 46 1.89 8.86 7.50
C THR A 46 1.87 8.99 9.03
N SER A 47 1.96 10.20 9.58
CA SER A 47 1.86 10.49 11.01
C SER A 47 0.94 11.69 11.26
N ALA A 48 0.47 11.84 12.50
CA ALA A 48 -0.40 12.93 12.90
C ALA A 48 0.27 14.31 12.70
N GLU A 49 1.57 14.40 13.00
CA GLU A 49 2.37 15.61 12.83
C GLU A 49 2.46 16.00 11.36
N ARG A 50 2.74 15.04 10.47
CA ARG A 50 2.80 15.31 9.02
C ARG A 50 1.46 15.78 8.49
N VAL A 51 0.36 15.17 8.93
CA VAL A 51 -1.01 15.60 8.56
C VAL A 51 -1.26 17.03 9.03
N ARG A 52 -0.99 17.33 10.30
CA ARG A 52 -1.19 18.65 10.90
C ARG A 52 -0.40 19.72 10.14
N ASP A 53 0.90 19.51 9.98
CA ASP A 53 1.80 20.51 9.42
C ASP A 53 1.46 20.78 7.94
N THR A 54 1.20 19.72 7.16
CA THR A 54 0.78 19.84 5.77
C THR A 54 -0.61 20.44 5.63
N LEU A 55 -1.58 20.04 6.46
CA LEU A 55 -2.91 20.62 6.39
C LEU A 55 -2.86 22.12 6.69
N LEU A 56 -2.11 22.54 7.71
CA LEU A 56 -1.98 23.95 8.07
C LEU A 56 -1.31 24.75 6.95
N HIS A 57 -0.31 24.16 6.28
CA HIS A 57 0.32 24.72 5.08
C HIS A 57 -0.69 24.95 3.95
N GLU A 58 -1.48 23.94 3.60
CA GLU A 58 -2.47 24.03 2.51
C GLU A 58 -3.65 24.95 2.87
N VAL A 59 -4.02 25.04 4.15
CA VAL A 59 -5.05 25.99 4.63
C VAL A 59 -4.57 27.44 4.47
N CYS A 60 -3.27 27.72 4.65
CA CYS A 60 -2.74 29.05 4.40
C CYS A 60 -2.88 29.44 2.91
N HIS A 61 -2.63 28.51 1.98
CA HIS A 61 -2.92 28.73 0.55
C HIS A 61 -4.41 28.96 0.29
N ALA A 62 -5.28 28.16 0.91
CA ALA A 62 -6.71 28.29 0.76
C ALA A 62 -7.25 29.63 1.30
N ALA A 63 -6.69 30.14 2.40
CA ALA A 63 -7.09 31.41 2.99
C ALA A 63 -6.79 32.58 2.05
N VAL A 64 -5.56 32.64 1.49
CA VAL A 64 -5.19 33.66 0.49
C VAL A 64 -6.12 33.58 -0.73
N TRP A 65 -6.42 32.37 -1.21
CA TRP A 65 -7.28 32.21 -2.38
C TRP A 65 -8.74 32.61 -2.14
N ILE A 66 -9.33 32.17 -1.03
CA ILE A 66 -10.76 32.38 -0.75
C ILE A 66 -11.00 33.84 -0.38
N LEU A 67 -10.15 34.43 0.47
CA LEU A 67 -10.39 35.75 1.06
C LEU A 67 -9.84 36.88 0.20
N GLU A 68 -8.68 36.68 -0.44
CA GLU A 68 -7.98 37.73 -1.16
C GLU A 68 -8.00 37.50 -2.68
N GLY A 69 -8.28 36.26 -3.10
CA GLY A 69 -8.46 35.96 -4.51
C GLY A 69 -7.19 35.85 -5.32
N ILE A 70 -6.06 35.65 -4.66
CA ILE A 70 -4.72 35.66 -5.25
C ILE A 70 -4.10 34.27 -5.08
N ASN A 71 -3.30 33.86 -6.07
CA ASN A 71 -2.44 32.69 -5.96
C ASN A 71 -0.99 33.16 -5.76
N ASP A 72 -0.62 33.40 -4.49
CA ASP A 72 0.64 34.05 -4.11
C ASP A 72 1.79 33.05 -3.86
N GLY A 73 1.54 31.74 -4.04
CA GLY A 73 2.45 30.70 -3.57
C GLY A 73 2.78 30.92 -2.09
N HIS A 74 4.07 31.07 -1.75
CA HIS A 74 4.55 31.39 -0.39
C HIS A 74 4.94 32.86 -0.19
N GLY A 75 4.28 33.76 -0.92
CA GLY A 75 4.47 35.20 -0.86
C GLY A 75 4.02 35.86 0.46
N PRO A 76 4.05 37.20 0.54
CA PRO A 76 3.74 37.94 1.77
C PRO A 76 2.39 37.58 2.39
N ARG A 77 1.35 37.31 1.58
CA ARG A 77 0.01 36.99 2.08
C ARG A 77 -0.03 35.61 2.73
N TRP A 78 0.61 34.63 2.08
CA TRP A 78 0.73 33.29 2.66
C TRP A 78 1.51 33.33 3.98
N ARG A 79 2.60 34.11 4.05
CA ARG A 79 3.37 34.31 5.28
C ARG A 79 2.54 34.97 6.39
N TYR A 80 1.70 35.94 6.04
CA TYR A 80 0.78 36.56 7.00
C TYR A 80 -0.16 35.52 7.62
N TRP A 81 -0.80 34.66 6.81
CA TRP A 81 -1.68 33.60 7.32
C TRP A 81 -0.93 32.54 8.13
N SER A 82 0.28 32.16 7.71
CA SER A 82 1.18 31.28 8.47
C SER A 82 1.53 31.86 9.85
N GLN A 83 1.91 33.14 9.92
CA GLN A 83 2.20 33.82 11.19
C GLN A 83 0.95 33.96 12.06
N LYS A 84 -0.20 34.25 11.45
CA LYS A 84 -1.47 34.33 12.18
C LYS A 84 -1.82 32.99 12.83
N ALA A 85 -1.64 31.88 12.12
CA ALA A 85 -1.82 30.54 12.68
C ALA A 85 -0.87 30.28 13.86
N GLN A 86 0.40 30.67 13.75
CA GLN A 86 1.38 30.51 14.84
C GLN A 86 1.01 31.31 16.10
N ARG A 87 0.49 32.54 15.95
CA ARG A 87 0.04 33.35 17.09
C ARG A 87 -1.16 32.72 17.81
N ILE A 88 -2.09 32.13 17.07
CA ILE A 88 -3.28 31.47 17.63
C ILE A 88 -2.91 30.14 18.29
N TRP A 89 -1.99 29.39 17.69
CA TRP A 89 -1.55 28.08 18.16
C TRP A 89 -0.03 28.03 18.42
N PRO A 90 0.45 28.68 19.51
CA PRO A 90 1.89 28.81 19.78
C PRO A 90 2.58 27.48 20.12
N ARG A 91 1.81 26.44 20.46
CA ARG A 91 2.33 25.08 20.73
C ARG A 91 2.57 24.27 19.45
N LEU A 92 2.07 24.72 18.30
CA LEU A 92 2.31 24.03 17.04
C LEU A 92 3.63 24.50 16.42
N PRO A 93 4.34 23.61 15.69
CA PRO A 93 5.54 24.01 14.96
C PRO A 93 5.24 25.13 13.95
N VAL A 94 6.28 25.90 13.64
CA VAL A 94 6.25 26.91 12.59
C VAL A 94 5.85 26.26 11.26
N VAL A 95 4.87 26.84 10.58
CA VAL A 95 4.44 26.38 9.26
C VAL A 95 5.56 26.67 8.27
N SER A 96 6.28 25.63 7.85
CA SER A 96 7.39 25.76 6.91
C SER A 96 6.89 25.94 5.47
N VAL A 97 7.72 26.57 4.64
CA VAL A 97 7.48 26.77 3.20
C VAL A 97 7.59 25.44 2.44
N CYS A 98 8.52 24.58 2.87
CA CYS A 98 8.72 23.25 2.31
C CYS A 98 8.79 22.23 3.45
N HIS A 99 8.29 21.03 3.18
CA HIS A 99 8.50 19.87 4.05
C HIS A 99 9.48 18.90 3.37
N ALA A 100 10.58 18.60 4.06
CA ALA A 100 11.55 17.59 3.63
C ALA A 100 11.20 16.22 4.21
N TYR A 101 9.99 15.73 3.93
CA TYR A 101 9.56 14.43 4.41
C TYR A 101 10.27 13.29 3.67
N SER A 102 10.79 12.32 4.42
CA SER A 102 11.15 11.03 3.87
C SER A 102 9.90 10.30 3.38
N ILE A 103 9.87 9.94 2.10
CA ILE A 103 8.77 9.19 1.49
C ILE A 103 9.17 7.72 1.44
N GLU A 104 8.48 6.91 2.22
CA GLU A 104 8.69 5.46 2.23
C GLU A 104 8.06 4.82 0.99
N THR A 105 8.91 4.29 0.13
CA THR A 105 8.48 3.50 -1.03
C THR A 105 8.72 2.03 -0.77
N ARG A 106 7.86 1.16 -1.31
CA ARG A 106 8.02 -0.30 -1.14
C ARG A 106 9.12 -0.89 -2.03
N PHE A 107 9.37 -0.29 -3.19
CA PHE A 107 10.27 -0.82 -4.20
C PHE A 107 11.38 0.18 -4.51
N THR A 108 12.59 -0.33 -4.62
CA THR A 108 13.76 0.42 -5.08
C THR A 108 14.39 -0.31 -6.25
N TYR A 109 14.56 0.37 -7.36
CA TYR A 109 15.29 -0.14 -8.52
C TYR A 109 16.71 0.40 -8.46
N ARG A 110 17.69 -0.49 -8.28
CA ARG A 110 19.11 -0.12 -8.21
C ARG A 110 19.81 -0.49 -9.52
N CYS A 111 20.51 0.45 -10.12
CA CYS A 111 21.30 0.19 -11.30
C CYS A 111 22.47 -0.75 -10.95
N THR A 112 22.67 -1.80 -11.76
CA THR A 112 23.75 -2.78 -11.52
C THR A 112 25.13 -2.28 -11.93
N GLY A 113 25.21 -1.20 -12.71
CA GLY A 113 26.47 -0.58 -13.13
C GLY A 113 26.88 0.57 -12.21
N CYS A 114 26.15 1.69 -12.26
CA CYS A 114 26.50 2.90 -11.51
C CYS A 114 25.88 3.00 -10.09
N GLY A 115 25.11 2.02 -9.65
CA GLY A 115 24.47 2.02 -8.32
C GLY A 115 23.32 3.02 -8.12
N ALA A 116 22.98 3.83 -9.13
CA ALA A 116 21.88 4.81 -9.03
C ALA A 116 20.55 4.12 -8.65
N CYS A 117 19.85 4.70 -7.66
CA CYS A 117 18.62 4.14 -7.12
C CYS A 117 17.39 4.96 -7.50
N VAL A 118 16.29 4.25 -7.77
CA VAL A 118 15.00 4.82 -8.16
C VAL A 118 13.90 4.22 -7.29
N ASN A 119 13.33 5.04 -6.41
CA ASN A 119 12.29 4.66 -5.46
C ASN A 119 10.88 4.71 -6.09
N ARG A 120 10.05 3.68 -5.84
CA ARG A 120 8.69 3.53 -6.42
C ARG A 120 7.70 2.88 -5.44
N HIS A 121 6.47 3.38 -5.40
CA HIS A 121 5.40 2.78 -4.58
C HIS A 121 4.82 1.49 -5.19
N SER A 122 4.99 1.28 -6.49
CA SER A 122 4.56 0.09 -7.23
C SER A 122 5.72 -0.49 -8.05
N LYS A 123 5.56 -1.72 -8.53
CA LYS A 123 6.50 -2.36 -9.47
C LYS A 123 6.31 -1.78 -10.89
N SER A 124 6.65 -0.52 -11.09
CA SER A 124 6.35 0.21 -12.32
C SER A 124 7.48 0.21 -13.36
N VAL A 125 8.67 -0.31 -13.03
CA VAL A 125 9.82 -0.34 -13.94
C VAL A 125 9.97 -1.79 -14.43
N ASP A 126 9.90 -1.98 -15.74
CA ASP A 126 10.21 -3.26 -16.38
C ASP A 126 11.72 -3.34 -16.60
N ILE A 127 12.41 -4.04 -15.70
CA ILE A 127 13.87 -4.21 -15.69
C ILE A 127 14.42 -4.93 -16.95
N ARG A 128 13.55 -5.55 -17.76
CA ARG A 128 13.96 -6.20 -19.01
C ARG A 128 14.03 -5.21 -20.16
N ARG A 129 13.14 -4.22 -20.16
CA ARG A 129 12.97 -3.23 -21.24
C ARG A 129 13.68 -1.90 -20.94
N GLN A 130 13.74 -1.52 -19.67
CA GLN A 130 14.28 -0.23 -19.25
C GLN A 130 15.71 -0.38 -18.72
N VAL A 131 16.57 0.57 -19.11
CA VAL A 131 17.97 0.66 -18.71
C VAL A 131 18.26 1.97 -17.97
N CYS A 132 19.39 2.03 -17.28
CA CYS A 132 19.81 3.22 -16.58
C CYS A 132 20.14 4.35 -17.57
N GLY A 133 19.49 5.51 -17.42
CA GLY A 133 19.78 6.67 -18.26
C GLY A 133 21.19 7.26 -18.09
N ARG A 134 21.94 6.88 -17.04
CA ARG A 134 23.32 7.36 -16.79
C ARG A 134 24.38 6.48 -17.43
N CYS A 135 24.25 5.15 -17.33
CA CYS A 135 25.30 4.20 -17.74
C CYS A 135 24.77 3.05 -18.60
N GLN A 136 23.50 3.07 -19.01
CA GLN A 136 22.84 2.07 -19.87
C GLN A 136 22.81 0.63 -19.30
N SER A 137 23.27 0.40 -18.07
CA SER A 137 23.18 -0.91 -17.41
C SER A 137 21.76 -1.23 -16.93
N ARG A 138 21.50 -2.50 -16.64
CA ARG A 138 20.20 -2.99 -16.14
C ARG A 138 19.92 -2.53 -14.70
N PHE A 139 18.67 -2.73 -14.28
CA PHE A 139 18.22 -2.53 -12.91
C PHE A 139 17.99 -3.86 -12.21
N GLU A 140 18.33 -3.94 -10.92
CA GLU A 140 17.81 -4.96 -10.02
C GLU A 140 16.69 -4.37 -9.14
N LEU A 141 15.73 -5.20 -8.79
CA LEU A 141 14.63 -4.84 -7.90
C LEU A 141 14.98 -5.18 -6.44
N LEU A 142 14.82 -4.22 -5.55
CA LEU A 142 14.92 -4.35 -4.10
C LEU A 142 13.58 -3.99 -3.45
N LEU A 143 13.26 -4.70 -2.36
CA LEU A 143 12.14 -4.43 -1.48
C LEU A 143 12.64 -3.67 -0.25
N ASN A 144 11.95 -2.58 0.06
CA ASN A 144 12.24 -1.79 1.24
C ASN A 144 11.44 -2.37 2.41
N THR A 145 12.18 -2.80 3.42
CA THR A 145 11.60 -3.30 4.67
C THR A 145 11.33 -2.13 5.62
N PRO A 146 10.39 -2.27 6.56
CA PRO A 146 10.08 -1.22 7.55
C PRO A 146 11.29 -0.79 8.40
N ARG A 147 12.35 -1.61 8.48
CA ARG A 147 13.59 -1.30 9.21
C ARG A 147 14.65 -0.60 8.34
N GLY A 148 14.25 -0.04 7.20
CA GLY A 148 15.16 0.66 6.27
C GLY A 148 16.11 -0.22 5.47
N ARG A 149 16.03 -1.55 5.61
CA ARG A 149 16.87 -2.47 4.81
C ARG A 149 16.26 -2.70 3.44
N MET A 150 17.11 -2.68 2.42
CA MET A 150 16.78 -3.05 1.04
C MET A 150 17.21 -4.49 0.78
N MET A 151 16.28 -5.34 0.34
CA MET A 151 16.55 -6.76 0.10
C MET A 151 16.04 -7.21 -1.26
N ARG A 152 16.71 -8.18 -1.88
CA ARG A 152 16.16 -8.86 -3.06
C ARG A 152 14.86 -9.58 -2.68
N PRO A 153 13.85 -9.63 -3.57
CA PRO A 153 12.59 -10.30 -3.30
C PRO A 153 12.71 -11.76 -2.85
N SER A 154 13.69 -12.51 -3.35
CA SER A 154 13.96 -13.90 -2.93
C SER A 154 14.36 -13.98 -1.45
N VAL A 155 15.30 -13.12 -1.02
CA VAL A 155 15.76 -13.02 0.37
C VAL A 155 14.64 -12.54 1.28
N ALA A 156 13.92 -11.49 0.87
CA ALA A 156 12.79 -10.97 1.63
C ALA A 156 11.67 -12.01 1.78
N GLY A 157 11.42 -12.81 0.74
CA GLY A 157 10.44 -13.88 0.73
C GLY A 157 10.79 -15.05 1.66
N ALA A 158 12.08 -15.34 1.84
CA ALA A 158 12.54 -16.31 2.83
C ALA A 158 12.28 -15.84 4.28
N MET A 159 12.33 -14.53 4.53
CA MET A 159 12.05 -13.95 5.86
C MET A 159 10.55 -13.77 6.12
N ASP A 160 9.78 -13.34 5.12
CA ASP A 160 8.32 -13.14 5.22
C ASP A 160 7.66 -13.50 3.87
N ARG A 161 6.82 -14.54 3.91
CA ARG A 161 6.12 -15.08 2.73
C ARG A 161 5.26 -14.03 1.99
N ARG A 162 4.85 -12.93 2.62
CA ARG A 162 4.14 -11.82 1.95
C ARG A 162 4.99 -11.14 0.85
N PHE A 163 6.31 -11.25 0.93
CA PHE A 163 7.22 -10.75 -0.08
C PHE A 163 7.52 -11.76 -1.19
N LEU A 164 7.22 -13.05 -1.01
CA LEU A 164 7.50 -14.12 -1.97
C LEU A 164 6.81 -13.90 -3.33
N ALA A 165 5.59 -13.36 -3.31
CA ALA A 165 4.85 -12.95 -4.51
C ALA A 165 5.57 -11.90 -5.36
N HIS A 166 6.63 -11.29 -4.83
CA HIS A 166 7.43 -10.29 -5.54
C HIS A 166 8.70 -10.85 -6.18
N SER A 167 9.03 -12.13 -5.97
CA SER A 167 10.13 -12.81 -6.63
C SER A 167 9.88 -12.90 -8.14
N THR A 168 10.76 -12.31 -8.94
CA THR A 168 10.83 -12.61 -10.37
C THR A 168 11.59 -13.92 -10.51
N THR A 169 10.88 -15.05 -10.60
CA THR A 169 11.46 -16.29 -11.06
C THR A 169 11.86 -16.12 -12.52
N THR A 170 13.15 -15.91 -12.76
CA THR A 170 13.81 -16.13 -14.04
C THR A 170 15.29 -16.32 -13.78
N GLU A 171 15.60 -17.40 -13.07
CA GLU A 171 16.91 -18.04 -13.21
C GLU A 171 16.84 -18.91 -14.46
N ALA A 172 17.86 -18.77 -15.31
CA ALA A 172 18.06 -19.61 -16.47
C ALA A 172 18.07 -21.08 -16.05
N LYS A 173 17.22 -21.89 -16.70
CA LYS A 173 17.33 -23.35 -16.65
C LYS A 173 18.68 -23.75 -17.26
N SER A 174 19.65 -24.06 -16.41
CA SER A 174 20.68 -25.04 -16.73
C SER A 174 20.28 -26.36 -16.07
N SER A 175 20.00 -27.36 -16.90
CA SER A 175 20.06 -28.82 -16.65
C SER A 175 19.66 -29.35 -15.26
N GLN A 176 18.48 -29.99 -15.24
CA GLN A 176 18.04 -31.03 -14.27
C GLN A 176 19.08 -32.17 -14.13
N PRO A 177 19.05 -33.02 -13.08
CA PRO A 177 17.85 -33.45 -12.36
C PRO A 177 17.92 -33.45 -10.82
N ASP A 178 16.79 -33.17 -10.16
CA ASP A 178 16.14 -34.15 -9.26
C ASP A 178 14.76 -33.65 -8.80
N LYS A 179 13.77 -34.55 -8.81
CA LYS A 179 12.39 -34.28 -8.43
C LYS A 179 12.28 -34.24 -6.91
N THR A 180 12.35 -33.04 -6.32
CA THR A 180 11.99 -32.86 -4.92
C THR A 180 10.49 -32.64 -4.75
N VAL A 181 9.93 -33.45 -3.86
CA VAL A 181 8.53 -33.64 -3.50
C VAL A 181 7.81 -32.31 -3.24
N SER A 182 6.71 -32.09 -3.96
CA SER A 182 5.75 -31.00 -3.72
C SER A 182 5.14 -31.15 -2.32
N ASN A 183 5.67 -30.45 -1.33
CA ASN A 183 5.10 -30.42 0.02
C ASN A 183 3.86 -29.49 0.05
N ARG A 184 2.78 -29.92 -0.61
CA ARG A 184 1.47 -29.25 -0.50
C ARG A 184 0.91 -29.55 0.89
N PRO A 185 0.43 -28.55 1.64
CA PRO A 185 -0.17 -28.79 2.95
C PRO A 185 -1.38 -29.73 2.78
N VAL A 186 -1.51 -30.73 3.64
CA VAL A 186 -2.51 -31.81 3.59
C VAL A 186 -3.94 -31.32 3.32
N PHE A 187 -4.30 -30.16 3.89
CA PHE A 187 -5.61 -29.55 3.65
C PHE A 187 -5.82 -29.10 2.20
N ALA A 188 -4.78 -28.63 1.51
CA ALA A 188 -4.88 -28.21 0.11
C ALA A 188 -5.11 -29.39 -0.83
N GLU A 189 -4.49 -30.54 -0.55
CA GLU A 189 -4.77 -31.79 -1.28
C GLU A 189 -6.20 -32.27 -1.02
N PHE A 190 -6.63 -32.20 0.23
CA PHE A 190 -8.01 -32.52 0.62
C PHE A 190 -9.03 -31.63 -0.12
N VAL A 191 -8.83 -30.32 -0.11
CA VAL A 191 -9.69 -29.38 -0.85
C VAL A 191 -9.71 -29.74 -2.34
N GLN A 192 -8.55 -30.01 -2.96
CA GLN A 192 -8.49 -30.35 -4.37
C GLN A 192 -9.30 -31.62 -4.71
N LYS A 193 -9.26 -32.63 -3.83
CA LYS A 193 -9.97 -33.90 -4.02
C LYS A 193 -11.48 -33.77 -3.82
N HIS A 194 -11.91 -32.97 -2.84
CA HIS A 194 -13.31 -32.97 -2.37
C HIS A 194 -14.13 -31.76 -2.85
N TYR A 195 -13.50 -30.70 -3.38
CA TYR A 195 -14.20 -29.47 -3.77
C TYR A 195 -15.27 -29.68 -4.85
N LYS A 196 -15.01 -30.53 -5.85
CA LYS A 196 -16.00 -30.81 -6.91
C LYS A 196 -17.27 -31.47 -6.36
N SER A 197 -17.13 -32.37 -5.39
CA SER A 197 -18.26 -33.06 -4.76
C SER A 197 -19.06 -32.11 -3.87
N VAL A 198 -18.37 -31.28 -3.07
CA VAL A 198 -19.02 -30.25 -2.23
C VAL A 198 -19.78 -29.21 -3.07
N ARG A 199 -19.27 -28.85 -4.24
CA ARG A 199 -19.95 -27.91 -5.17
C ARG A 199 -21.20 -28.48 -5.85
N GLN A 200 -21.43 -29.78 -5.78
CA GLN A 200 -22.63 -30.42 -6.33
C GLN A 200 -23.77 -30.48 -5.30
N ASP A 201 -23.50 -30.16 -4.03
CA ASP A 201 -24.51 -30.10 -2.97
C ASP A 201 -25.44 -28.88 -3.18
N PRO A 202 -26.78 -29.08 -3.30
CA PRO A 202 -27.74 -27.98 -3.49
C PRO A 202 -27.76 -26.96 -2.35
N THR A 203 -27.24 -27.32 -1.17
CA THR A 203 -27.16 -26.43 0.00
C THR A 203 -25.99 -25.44 -0.07
N VAL A 204 -25.02 -25.67 -0.96
CA VAL A 204 -23.80 -24.86 -1.12
C VAL A 204 -23.98 -23.83 -2.25
N LYS A 205 -24.38 -22.62 -1.88
CA LYS A 205 -24.66 -21.55 -2.85
C LYS A 205 -23.42 -20.74 -3.22
N THR A 206 -22.45 -20.62 -2.32
CA THR A 206 -21.27 -19.78 -2.53
C THR A 206 -19.96 -20.55 -2.36
N HIS A 207 -18.86 -19.95 -2.86
CA HIS A 207 -17.51 -20.47 -2.62
C HIS A 207 -17.15 -20.46 -1.13
N ALA A 208 -17.64 -19.47 -0.36
CA ALA A 208 -17.39 -19.41 1.08
C ALA A 208 -18.04 -20.60 1.80
N ASP A 209 -19.28 -20.95 1.43
CA ASP A 209 -20.00 -22.11 1.99
C ASP A 209 -19.25 -23.42 1.70
N ALA A 210 -18.74 -23.57 0.47
CA ALA A 210 -17.94 -24.73 0.09
C ALA A 210 -16.67 -24.87 0.95
N MET A 211 -15.98 -23.76 1.25
CA MET A 211 -14.77 -23.76 2.08
C MET A 211 -15.08 -24.05 3.56
N ILE A 212 -16.22 -23.60 4.07
CA ILE A 212 -16.68 -23.91 5.43
C ILE A 212 -16.99 -25.41 5.56
N GLN A 213 -17.73 -25.98 4.61
CA GLN A 213 -18.09 -27.40 4.62
C GLN A 213 -16.86 -28.30 4.49
N LEU A 214 -15.93 -27.99 3.56
CA LEU A 214 -14.65 -28.70 3.44
C LEU A 214 -13.80 -28.61 4.72
N GLY A 215 -13.80 -27.46 5.40
CA GLY A 215 -13.11 -27.30 6.68
C GLY A 215 -13.71 -28.18 7.78
N THR A 216 -15.03 -28.33 7.81
CA THR A 216 -15.74 -29.18 8.77
C THR A 216 -15.49 -30.67 8.50
N LEU A 217 -15.57 -31.10 7.23
CA LEU A 217 -15.25 -32.47 6.81
C LEU A 217 -13.80 -32.85 7.12
N PHE A 218 -12.87 -31.92 6.92
CA PHE A 218 -11.46 -32.17 7.24
C PHE A 218 -11.21 -32.29 8.75
N ARG A 219 -11.91 -31.50 9.57
CA ARG A 219 -11.84 -31.59 11.03
C ARG A 219 -12.42 -32.91 11.55
N SER A 220 -13.57 -33.34 11.02
CA SER A 220 -14.18 -34.62 11.43
C SER A 220 -13.29 -35.81 11.11
N MET A 221 -12.59 -35.81 9.97
CA MET A 221 -11.62 -36.87 9.64
C MET A 221 -10.43 -36.92 10.60
N LYS A 222 -9.95 -35.77 11.10
CA LYS A 222 -8.87 -35.74 12.09
C LYS A 222 -9.31 -36.29 13.45
N VAL A 223 -10.54 -36.02 13.87
CA VAL A 223 -11.12 -36.53 15.13
C VAL A 223 -11.32 -38.06 15.05
N SER A 224 -11.79 -38.58 13.91
CA SER A 224 -11.95 -40.03 13.73
C SER A 224 -10.62 -40.80 13.67
N GLN A 225 -9.52 -40.14 13.27
CA GLN A 225 -8.18 -40.74 13.30
C GLN A 225 -7.58 -40.77 14.71
N SER A 226 -7.91 -39.81 15.58
CA SER A 226 -7.48 -39.84 16.98
C SER A 226 -8.26 -40.89 17.79
N ASP A 227 -9.56 -41.05 17.56
CA ASP A 227 -10.41 -41.98 18.34
C ASP A 227 -10.12 -43.46 18.03
N GLN A 228 -9.61 -43.78 16.83
CA GLN A 228 -9.14 -45.14 16.49
C GLN A 228 -7.77 -45.47 17.08
N ALA A 229 -6.93 -44.46 17.34
CA ALA A 229 -5.63 -44.65 17.97
C ALA A 229 -5.75 -44.88 19.49
N GLU A 230 -6.77 -44.34 20.14
CA GLU A 230 -7.02 -44.57 21.58
C GLU A 230 -7.69 -45.92 21.87
N ARG A 231 -8.52 -46.45 20.94
CA ARG A 231 -9.16 -47.76 21.11
C ARG A 231 -8.23 -48.97 20.88
N SER A 232 -7.09 -48.79 20.23
CA SER A 232 -6.12 -49.86 19.99
C SER A 232 -5.10 -50.07 21.12
N PHE A 233 -5.03 -49.14 22.09
CA PHE A 233 -4.08 -49.18 23.21
C PHE A 233 -4.68 -49.60 24.56
N GLY A 234 -5.97 -49.95 24.61
CA GLY A 234 -6.67 -50.12 25.87
C GLY A 234 -7.54 -51.36 25.98
N VAL A 235 -7.00 -52.58 25.75
CA VAL A 235 -7.36 -53.79 26.53
C VAL A 235 -6.19 -54.79 26.46
N ASN A 236 -5.31 -54.79 27.47
CA ASN A 236 -4.56 -55.96 27.91
C ASN A 236 -4.24 -55.80 29.40
N HIS A 237 -4.42 -56.89 30.14
CA HIS A 237 -4.39 -57.07 31.61
C HIS A 237 -5.78 -56.90 32.27
N SER A 238 -6.27 -57.86 33.05
CA SER A 238 -5.53 -58.71 33.99
C SER A 238 -6.07 -60.14 34.11
N SER A 239 -5.15 -61.00 34.55
CA SER A 239 -5.35 -62.33 35.14
C SER A 239 -6.38 -62.37 36.26
#